data_AF-A0A435SX01-F1
#
_entry.id   AF-A0A435SX01-F1
#
_cell.length_a   1.000
_cell.length_b   1.000
_cell.length_c   1.000
_cell.angle_alpha   90.00
_cell.angle_beta   90.00
_cell.angle_gamma   90.00
#
_symmetry.space_group_name_H-M   'P 1'
#
loop_
_entity.id
_entity.type
_entity.pdbx_description
1 polymer ?
#
loop_
_entity_poly.entity_id
_entity_poly.type
_entity_poly.pdbx_seq_one_letter_code
_entity_poly.pdbx_strand_id
1 'polypeptide(L)'
;MPDPAIPPAVAEDEAALCTPFVKCLVRLIRSQDSYGSWERKADAELLGDFIITKEQRRGIPIIGDPDPDVLWRLDKYYAAIGLAIEERCGLMASPMIQVSHEGFGRVLFTTGRLVVLSKT
;
A
#
# COMPACT_ATOMS: atom_id res chain seq x y z
N MET A 1 -35.63 17.12 0.30
CA MET A 1 -34.69 16.95 -0.82
C MET A 1 -34.20 15.51 -0.75
N PRO A 2 -34.49 14.63 -1.71
CA PRO A 2 -33.91 13.30 -1.73
C PRO A 2 -32.42 13.41 -2.01
N ASP A 3 -31.62 12.69 -1.23
CA ASP A 3 -30.17 12.57 -1.40
C ASP A 3 -29.86 12.11 -2.83
N PRO A 4 -29.02 12.81 -3.62
CA PRO A 4 -28.65 12.33 -4.95
C PRO A 4 -27.96 10.97 -4.76
N ALA A 5 -28.61 9.91 -5.23
CA ALA A 5 -28.16 8.52 -5.05
C ALA A 5 -26.67 8.41 -5.40
N ILE A 6 -25.86 8.13 -4.37
CA ILE A 6 -24.41 7.95 -4.49
C ILE A 6 -24.19 6.82 -5.52
N PRO A 7 -23.38 7.04 -6.58
CA PRO A 7 -23.09 5.99 -7.55
C PRO A 7 -22.50 4.77 -6.84
N PRO A 8 -22.83 3.53 -7.25
CA PRO A 8 -22.40 2.31 -6.55
C PRO A 8 -20.88 2.21 -6.38
N ALA A 9 -20.09 2.70 -7.35
CA ALA A 9 -18.63 2.74 -7.26
C ALA A 9 -18.11 3.65 -6.12
N VAL A 10 -18.76 4.79 -5.88
CA VAL A 10 -18.38 5.72 -4.79
C VAL A 10 -18.66 5.09 -3.43
N ALA A 11 -19.76 4.34 -3.31
CA ALA A 11 -20.09 3.60 -2.09
C ALA A 11 -19.11 2.45 -1.83
N GLU A 12 -18.63 1.77 -2.87
CA GLU A 12 -17.60 0.73 -2.77
C GLU A 12 -16.25 1.29 -2.33
N ASP A 13 -15.84 2.44 -2.88
CA ASP A 13 -14.60 3.12 -2.49
C ASP A 13 -14.62 3.55 -1.03
N GLU A 14 -15.73 4.12 -0.56
CA GLU A 14 -15.90 4.51 0.85
C GLU A 14 -15.85 3.30 1.79
N ALA A 15 -16.47 2.17 1.39
CA ALA A 15 -16.38 0.92 2.12
C ALA A 15 -14.94 0.36 2.14
N ALA A 16 -14.20 0.46 1.04
CA ALA A 16 -12.81 0.02 0.95
C ALA A 16 -11.88 0.85 1.86
N LEU A 17 -12.06 2.17 1.88
CA LEU A 17 -11.37 3.09 2.80
C LEU A 17 -11.63 2.77 4.28
N CYS A 18 -12.79 2.20 4.58
CA CYS A 18 -13.13 1.79 5.94
C CYS A 18 -12.44 0.52 6.42
N THR A 19 -11.81 -0.27 5.53
CA THR A 19 -11.19 -1.54 5.90
C THR A 19 -9.95 -1.35 6.79
N PRO A 20 -9.66 -2.28 7.73
CA PRO A 20 -8.52 -2.15 8.64
C PRO A 20 -7.18 -1.98 7.93
N PHE A 21 -6.98 -2.72 6.83
CA PHE A 21 -5.75 -2.64 6.04
C PHE A 21 -5.55 -1.26 5.42
N VAL A 22 -6.59 -0.72 4.76
CA VAL A 22 -6.50 0.57 4.08
C VAL A 22 -6.30 1.71 5.08
N LYS A 23 -7.00 1.68 6.23
CA LYS A 23 -6.77 2.63 7.33
C LYS A 23 -5.34 2.58 7.85
N CYS A 24 -4.75 1.38 7.98
CA CYS A 24 -3.37 1.21 8.39
C CYS A 24 -2.40 1.83 7.35
N LEU A 25 -2.62 1.53 6.07
CA LEU A 25 -1.81 2.06 4.98
C LEU A 25 -1.84 3.60 4.93
N VAL A 26 -3.03 4.20 5.03
CA VAL A 26 -3.17 5.68 5.08
C VAL A 26 -2.42 6.27 6.27
N ARG A 27 -2.52 5.65 7.45
CA ARG A 27 -1.77 6.12 8.64
C ARG A 27 -0.26 6.08 8.43
N LEU A 28 0.26 5.02 7.82
CA LEU A 28 1.69 4.89 7.49
C LEU A 28 2.16 5.91 6.46
N ILE A 29 1.32 6.24 5.47
CA ILE A 29 1.62 7.28 4.49
C ILE A 29 1.65 8.65 5.18
N ARG A 30 0.61 8.97 5.95
CA ARG A 30 0.50 10.25 6.67
C ARG A 30 1.60 10.44 7.72
N SER A 31 2.11 9.37 8.33
CA SER A 31 3.22 9.49 9.29
C SER A 31 4.55 9.92 8.65
N GLN A 32 4.68 9.83 7.33
CA GLN A 32 5.87 10.30 6.60
C GLN A 32 5.79 11.77 6.19
N ASP A 33 4.61 12.39 6.30
CA ASP A 33 4.39 13.80 5.94
C ASP A 33 4.88 14.75 7.04
N SER A 34 6.20 14.83 7.19
CA SER A 34 6.84 15.62 8.27
C SER A 34 6.57 17.13 8.15
N TYR A 35 6.24 17.63 6.97
CA TYR A 35 6.03 19.05 6.68
C TYR A 35 4.56 19.42 6.44
N GLY A 36 3.62 18.48 6.59
CA GLY A 36 2.19 18.72 6.42
C GLY A 36 1.77 19.04 4.98
N SER A 37 2.53 18.58 3.97
CA SER A 37 2.23 18.81 2.56
C SER A 37 0.95 18.10 2.09
N TRP A 38 0.50 17.10 2.84
CA TRP A 38 -0.63 16.21 2.53
C TRP A 38 -1.80 16.34 3.52
N GLU A 39 -1.74 17.28 4.47
CA GLU A 39 -2.81 17.50 5.46
C GLU A 39 -4.17 17.79 4.80
N ARG A 40 -4.17 18.53 3.69
CA ARG A 40 -5.39 18.91 2.97
C ARG A 40 -5.85 17.88 1.93
N LYS A 41 -5.05 16.86 1.67
CA LYS A 41 -5.39 15.81 0.70
C LYS A 41 -6.36 14.81 1.34
N ALA A 42 -7.36 14.41 0.58
CA ALA A 42 -8.26 13.33 0.99
C ALA A 42 -7.52 11.97 0.97
N ASP A 43 -7.96 11.01 1.79
CA ASP A 43 -7.34 9.68 1.84
C ASP A 43 -7.39 8.96 0.48
N ALA A 44 -8.50 9.12 -0.26
CA ALA A 44 -8.64 8.61 -1.62
C ALA A 44 -7.61 9.22 -2.59
N GLU A 45 -7.30 10.51 -2.44
CA GLU A 45 -6.30 11.19 -3.27
C GLU A 45 -4.89 10.66 -2.97
N LEU A 46 -4.57 10.42 -1.69
CA LEU A 46 -3.28 9.85 -1.28
C LEU A 46 -3.07 8.43 -1.79
N LEU A 47 -4.15 7.64 -1.82
CA LEU A 47 -4.10 6.26 -2.32
C LEU A 47 -4.19 6.19 -3.85
N GLY A 48 -4.49 7.29 -4.54
CA GLY A 48 -4.59 7.35 -5.99
C GLY A 48 -3.34 6.82 -6.69
N ASP A 49 -2.15 7.10 -6.14
CA ASP A 49 -0.88 6.65 -6.69
C ASP A 49 -0.65 5.13 -6.59
N PHE A 50 -1.47 4.42 -5.82
CA PHE A 50 -1.44 2.95 -5.72
C PHE A 50 -2.33 2.27 -6.77
N ILE A 51 -3.22 3.03 -7.43
CA ILE A 51 -4.22 2.50 -8.34
C ILE A 51 -3.87 2.93 -9.76
N ILE A 52 -3.39 1.97 -10.55
CA ILE A 52 -3.05 2.19 -11.96
C ILE A 52 -3.97 1.39 -12.87
N THR A 53 -4.35 1.97 -14.00
CA THR A 53 -5.12 1.26 -15.03
C THR A 53 -4.26 0.19 -15.71
N LYS A 54 -4.92 -0.73 -16.42
CA LYS A 54 -4.24 -1.75 -17.22
C LYS A 54 -3.42 -1.12 -18.34
N GLU A 55 -3.88 -0.03 -18.96
CA GLU A 55 -3.08 0.67 -19.97
C GLU A 55 -1.85 1.33 -19.36
N GLN A 56 -2.01 2.06 -18.25
CA GLN A 56 -0.90 2.70 -17.54
C GLN A 56 0.17 1.67 -17.15
N ARG A 57 -0.24 0.52 -16.59
CA ARG A 57 0.68 -0.56 -16.21
C ARG A 57 1.48 -1.11 -17.39
N ARG A 58 0.88 -1.21 -18.58
CA ARG A 58 1.56 -1.69 -19.80
C ARG A 58 2.56 -0.68 -20.35
N GLY A 59 2.35 0.60 -20.06
CA GLY A 59 3.25 1.68 -20.46
C GLY A 59 4.51 1.80 -19.59
N ILE A 60 4.55 1.14 -18.42
CA ILE A 60 5.71 1.19 -17.52
C ILE A 60 6.86 0.40 -18.16
N PRO A 61 8.00 1.05 -18.49
CA PRO A 61 9.16 0.36 -19.03
C PRO A 61 9.74 -0.59 -17.98
N ILE A 62 10.08 -1.82 -18.40
CA ILE A 62 10.66 -2.87 -17.54
C ILE A 62 12.19 -2.78 -17.50
N ILE A 63 12.79 -1.89 -18.30
CA ILE A 63 14.25 -1.78 -18.44
C ILE A 63 14.76 -0.66 -17.53
N GLY A 64 15.60 -1.01 -16.55
CA GLY A 64 16.24 -0.09 -15.63
C GLY A 64 15.69 -0.14 -14.22
N ASP A 65 16.35 0.58 -13.30
CA ASP A 65 15.99 0.57 -11.89
C ASP A 65 14.52 0.98 -11.66
N PRO A 66 13.80 0.29 -10.76
CA PRO A 66 12.44 0.68 -10.42
C PRO A 66 12.40 2.11 -9.89
N ASP A 67 11.34 2.84 -10.26
CA ASP A 67 11.07 4.18 -9.76
C ASP A 67 11.11 4.21 -8.21
N PRO A 68 11.91 5.09 -7.58
CA PRO A 68 11.98 5.23 -6.12
C PRO A 68 10.62 5.42 -5.45
N ASP A 69 9.68 6.11 -6.11
CA ASP A 69 8.33 6.31 -5.58
C ASP A 69 7.53 5.00 -5.58
N VAL A 70 7.74 4.14 -6.59
CA VAL A 70 7.16 2.79 -6.62
C VAL A 70 7.75 1.93 -5.52
N LEU A 71 9.07 1.97 -5.31
CA LEU A 71 9.72 1.23 -4.22
C LEU A 71 9.23 1.70 -2.85
N TRP A 72 9.04 3.00 -2.67
CA TRP A 72 8.48 3.55 -1.44
C TRP A 72 7.03 3.12 -1.21
N ARG A 73 6.18 3.15 -2.26
CA ARG A 73 4.80 2.63 -2.17
C ARG A 73 4.79 1.14 -1.83
N LEU A 74 5.69 0.35 -2.41
CA LEU A 74 5.86 -1.06 -2.12
C LEU A 74 6.25 -1.30 -0.64
N ASP A 75 7.20 -0.52 -0.13
CA ASP A 75 7.61 -0.55 1.28
C ASP A 75 6.41 -0.27 2.21
N LYS A 76 5.64 0.80 1.95
CA LYS A 76 4.46 1.14 2.78
C LYS A 76 3.37 0.08 2.71
N TYR A 77 3.15 -0.49 1.52
CA TYR A 77 2.18 -1.57 1.33
C TYR A 77 2.53 -2.79 2.19
N TYR A 78 3.79 -3.23 2.17
CA TYR A 78 4.22 -4.36 2.98
C TYR A 78 4.33 -4.01 4.47
N ALA A 79 4.73 -2.79 4.84
CA ALA A 79 4.67 -2.35 6.23
C ALA A 79 3.24 -2.45 6.81
N ALA A 80 2.22 -2.08 6.03
CA ALA A 80 0.82 -2.24 6.42
C ALA A 80 0.43 -3.72 6.61
N ILE A 81 0.95 -4.62 5.76
CA ILE A 81 0.75 -6.07 5.93
C ILE A 81 1.39 -6.58 7.23
N GLY A 82 2.60 -6.13 7.56
CA GLY A 82 3.29 -6.52 8.79
C GLY A 82 2.51 -6.14 10.04
N LEU A 83 2.04 -4.89 10.09
CA LEU A 83 1.19 -4.41 11.17
C LEU A 83 -0.14 -5.17 11.25
N ALA A 84 -0.75 -5.48 10.11
CA ALA A 84 -2.01 -6.25 10.09
C ALA A 84 -1.83 -7.69 10.57
N ILE A 85 -0.66 -8.31 10.33
CA ILE A 85 -0.32 -9.62 10.89
C ILE A 85 -0.17 -9.49 12.40
N GLU A 86 0.65 -8.54 12.86
CA GLU A 86 0.93 -8.31 14.28
C GLU A 86 -0.33 -8.01 15.09
N GLU A 87 -1.24 -7.18 14.56
CA GLU A 87 -2.53 -6.87 15.20
C GLU A 87 -3.39 -8.12 15.42
N ARG A 88 -3.32 -9.12 14.52
CA ARG A 88 -4.13 -10.33 14.58
C ARG A 88 -3.52 -11.45 15.41
N CYS A 89 -2.20 -11.57 15.43
CA CYS A 89 -1.51 -12.67 16.10
C CYS A 89 -0.76 -12.26 17.37
N GLY A 90 -0.58 -10.96 17.61
CA GLY A 90 0.24 -10.44 18.72
C GLY A 90 1.73 -10.69 18.56
N LEU A 91 2.18 -11.08 17.36
CA LEU A 91 3.58 -11.36 17.08
C LEU A 91 4.10 -10.43 15.98
N MET A 92 5.22 -9.77 16.24
CA MET A 92 5.85 -8.87 15.27
C MET A 92 6.21 -9.61 13.98
N ALA A 93 5.77 -9.07 12.85
CA ALA A 93 6.04 -9.60 11.51
C ALA A 93 6.99 -8.66 10.78
N SER A 94 8.27 -9.03 10.70
CA SER A 94 9.31 -8.21 10.08
C SER A 94 9.43 -8.52 8.58
N PRO A 95 9.30 -7.51 7.70
CA PRO A 95 9.51 -7.69 6.26
C PRO A 95 11.00 -7.74 5.89
N MET A 96 11.34 -8.52 4.88
CA MET A 96 12.56 -8.44 4.09
C MET A 96 12.18 -8.34 2.62
N ILE A 97 12.56 -7.25 1.98
CA ILE A 97 12.27 -6.96 0.57
C ILE A 97 13.60 -6.81 -0.16
N GLN A 98 13.79 -7.59 -1.20
CA GLN A 98 14.91 -7.43 -2.13
C GLN A 98 14.34 -7.28 -3.53
N VAL A 99 14.69 -6.19 -4.22
CA VAL A 99 14.28 -5.92 -5.60
C VAL A 99 15.54 -5.68 -6.43
N SER A 100 15.63 -6.30 -7.59
CA SER A 100 16.71 -6.12 -8.55
C SER A 100 16.51 -4.85 -9.38
N HIS A 101 17.56 -4.46 -10.10
CA HIS A 101 17.54 -3.37 -11.09
C HIS A 101 16.64 -3.66 -12.31
N GLU A 102 16.04 -4.85 -12.40
CA GLU A 102 15.04 -5.20 -13.43
C GLU A 102 13.62 -5.26 -12.83
N GLY A 103 13.46 -4.92 -11.54
CA GLY A 103 12.18 -4.98 -10.84
C GLY A 103 11.78 -6.38 -10.36
N PHE A 104 12.60 -7.41 -10.58
CA PHE A 104 12.38 -8.73 -10.00
C PHE A 104 12.79 -8.76 -8.55
N GLY A 105 11.95 -9.32 -7.69
CA GLY A 105 12.24 -9.30 -6.27
C GLY A 105 11.62 -10.42 -5.49
N ARG A 106 11.90 -10.42 -4.20
CA ARG A 106 11.27 -11.31 -3.23
C ARG A 106 10.89 -10.52 -2.00
N VAL A 107 9.72 -10.84 -1.47
CA VAL A 107 9.24 -10.32 -0.20
C VAL A 107 9.01 -11.48 0.75
N LEU A 108 9.63 -11.39 1.91
CA LEU A 108 9.56 -12.37 2.99
C LEU A 108 9.06 -11.67 4.25
N PHE A 109 8.18 -12.33 5.00
CA PHE A 109 7.87 -11.92 6.37
C PHE A 109 8.31 -13.01 7.32
N THR A 110 8.94 -12.60 8.41
CA THR A 110 9.33 -13.50 9.49
C THR A 110 8.77 -13.05 10.82
N THR A 111 8.36 -14.03 11.61
CA THR A 111 8.05 -13.86 13.03
C THR A 111 8.93 -14.81 13.82
N GLY A 112 9.94 -14.27 14.49
CA GLY A 112 11.00 -15.08 15.09
C GLY A 112 11.73 -15.93 14.04
N ARG A 113 11.51 -17.24 14.04
CA ARG A 113 12.11 -18.20 13.08
C ARG A 113 11.12 -18.76 12.05
N LEU A 114 9.87 -18.30 12.08
CA LEU A 114 8.84 -18.73 11.14
C LEU A 114 8.75 -17.76 9.97
N VAL A 115 8.78 -18.27 8.73
CA VAL A 115 8.43 -17.50 7.54
C VAL A 115 6.90 -17.52 7.38
N VAL A 116 6.25 -16.37 7.54
CA VAL A 116 4.78 -16.23 7.48
C VAL A 116 4.27 -15.78 6.12
N LEU A 117 5.13 -15.17 5.30
CA LEU A 117 4.86 -14.83 3.90
C LEU A 117 6.13 -15.03 3.07
N SER A 118 5.97 -15.60 1.88
CA SER A 118 7.01 -15.65 0.86
C SER A 118 6.38 -15.37 -0.50
N LYS A 119 6.66 -14.20 -1.07
CA LYS A 119 6.18 -13.77 -2.38
C LYS A 119 7.36 -13.47 -3.31
N THR A 120 7.27 -13.96 -4.54
CA THR A 120 8.14 -13.66 -5.67
C THR A 120 7.33 -12.94 -6.75
#